data_AF-A0A2V7U078-F1
#
_entry.id   AF-A0A2V7U078-F1
#
_cell.length_a   1.000
_cell.length_b   1.000
_cell.length_c   1.000
_cell.angle_alpha   90.00
_cell.angle_beta   90.00
_cell.angle_gamma   90.00
#
_symmetry.space_group_name_H-M   'P 1'
#
loop_
_entity.id
_entity.type
_entity.pdbx_description
1 polymer ?
#
loop_
_entity_poly.entity_id
_entity_poly.type
_entity_poly.pdbx_seq_one_letter_code
_entity_poly.pdbx_strand_id
1 'polypeptide(L)'
;MARQKVTRRQVLKGAAAAGALGALGGPAVVLADKDKDKDDDEGERIRWDIVNIFPLADCVKPGGQASARAQDGARITVMGSGTFPNVRDRCSRHVTGGGSWTITPGTAPGCFGGSGNYKVTELLSWIVAPGTFPAVCDTIGAEEDFRAGLAELRVKYSNGTTGVLTLSCHGAGTPDCVFEGITAS
;
A
#
# COMPACT_ATOMS: atom_id res chain seq x y z
N MET A 1 -41.93 46.85 2.35
CA MET A 1 -42.97 46.10 3.08
C MET A 1 -42.75 44.60 2.85
N ALA A 2 -42.70 43.83 3.94
CA ALA A 2 -42.89 42.36 4.09
C ALA A 2 -42.01 41.37 3.29
N ARG A 3 -41.60 40.21 3.80
CA ARG A 3 -41.39 39.67 5.16
C ARG A 3 -40.65 38.34 4.96
N GLN A 4 -39.52 38.21 5.64
CA GLN A 4 -38.64 37.05 5.73
C GLN A 4 -39.36 35.80 6.27
N LYS A 5 -39.08 34.62 5.72
CA LYS A 5 -39.33 33.32 6.38
C LYS A 5 -38.13 32.39 6.19
N VAL A 6 -37.14 32.55 7.08
CA VAL A 6 -36.13 31.53 7.37
C VAL A 6 -36.78 30.50 8.28
N THR A 7 -36.85 29.25 7.82
CA THR A 7 -37.32 28.11 8.61
C THR A 7 -36.14 27.42 9.29
N ARG A 8 -35.90 27.79 10.55
CA ARG A 8 -35.13 26.98 11.51
C ARG A 8 -35.92 26.94 12.82
N ARG A 9 -36.05 25.72 13.36
CA ARG A 9 -36.46 25.31 14.73
C ARG A 9 -37.96 25.10 14.97
N GLN A 10 -38.37 23.84 14.84
CA GLN A 10 -39.25 23.12 15.77
C GLN A 10 -38.85 21.64 15.65
N VAL A 11 -38.67 20.77 16.64
CA VAL A 11 -38.79 20.76 18.11
C VAL A 11 -38.08 19.46 18.53
N LEU A 12 -37.21 19.50 19.54
CA LEU A 12 -36.86 18.40 20.48
C LEU A 12 -35.79 19.00 21.40
N LYS A 13 -36.14 19.79 22.43
CA LYS A 13 -36.73 19.40 23.73
C LYS A 13 -36.06 18.16 24.33
N GLY A 14 -35.10 18.43 25.22
CA GLY A 14 -34.52 17.50 26.17
C GLY A 14 -33.75 18.27 27.24
N ALA A 15 -34.47 18.92 28.16
CA ALA A 15 -33.99 19.18 29.53
C ALA A 15 -34.16 17.86 30.32
N ALA A 16 -33.47 17.50 31.40
CA ALA A 16 -32.58 18.15 32.36
C ALA A 16 -31.64 17.05 32.91
N ALA A 17 -30.53 17.34 33.59
CA ALA A 17 -30.57 17.51 35.04
C ALA A 17 -29.32 18.25 35.56
N ALA A 18 -29.56 19.15 36.49
CA ALA A 18 -28.55 19.90 37.24
C ALA A 18 -27.94 19.05 38.36
N GLY A 19 -26.65 19.26 38.64
CA GLY A 19 -25.95 18.73 39.81
C GLY A 19 -24.78 19.64 40.23
N ALA A 20 -25.01 20.38 41.32
CA ALA A 20 -24.07 20.92 42.32
C ALA A 20 -22.86 21.82 41.92
N LEU A 21 -23.04 23.13 42.20
CA LEU A 21 -22.13 24.13 42.81
C LEU A 21 -20.62 23.83 42.96
N GLY A 22 -19.79 24.72 42.39
CA GLY A 22 -18.38 24.93 42.79
C GLY A 22 -17.65 26.02 41.98
N ALA A 23 -17.52 27.21 42.57
CA ALA A 23 -16.52 28.29 42.35
C ALA A 23 -16.18 28.84 40.93
N LEU A 24 -16.47 30.14 40.75
CA LEU A 24 -15.88 31.17 39.87
C LEU A 24 -14.92 30.72 38.73
N GLY A 25 -15.44 30.72 37.50
CA GLY A 25 -14.68 30.73 36.25
C GLY A 25 -15.66 30.74 35.08
N GLY A 26 -15.71 31.83 34.30
CA GLY A 26 -16.66 31.97 33.20
C GLY A 26 -16.49 30.85 32.16
N PRO A 27 -17.57 30.40 31.47
CA PRO A 27 -17.41 29.38 30.45
C PRO A 27 -16.70 30.01 29.26
N ALA A 28 -15.41 29.73 29.11
CA ALA A 28 -14.82 29.68 27.79
C ALA A 28 -15.65 28.66 27.01
N VAL A 29 -16.38 29.12 26.00
CA VAL A 29 -16.90 28.23 24.97
C VAL A 29 -15.65 27.66 24.30
N VAL A 30 -15.20 26.49 24.76
CA VAL A 30 -14.24 25.69 24.02
C VAL A 30 -15.00 25.25 22.79
N LEU A 31 -14.92 26.05 21.73
CA LEU A 31 -15.00 25.53 20.39
C LEU A 31 -13.85 24.54 20.32
N ALA A 32 -14.16 23.26 20.55
CA ALA A 32 -13.33 22.20 20.03
C ALA A 32 -13.39 22.36 18.52
N ASP A 33 -12.49 23.19 18.00
CA ASP A 33 -12.01 23.06 16.64
C ASP A 33 -11.38 21.68 16.62
N LYS A 34 -12.18 20.68 16.27
CA LYS A 34 -11.63 19.37 15.93
C LYS A 34 -10.95 19.61 14.61
N ASP A 35 -9.65 19.86 14.73
CA ASP A 35 -8.65 19.69 13.68
C ASP A 35 -9.15 18.67 12.68
N LYS A 36 -9.50 19.15 11.49
CA LYS A 36 -9.75 18.34 10.31
C LYS A 36 -8.41 17.89 9.72
N ASP A 37 -7.53 17.35 10.55
CA ASP A 37 -6.29 16.69 10.12
C ASP A 37 -6.33 15.23 10.57
N LYS A 38 -7.49 14.59 10.37
CA LYS A 38 -7.54 13.16 10.14
C LYS A 38 -7.66 12.97 8.64
N ASP A 39 -6.54 12.68 8.01
CA ASP A 39 -6.45 12.06 6.70
C ASP A 39 -7.14 10.67 6.76
N ASP A 40 -8.47 10.65 6.91
CA ASP A 40 -9.31 9.45 6.80
C ASP A 40 -9.57 9.17 5.30
N ASP A 41 -8.53 9.24 4.47
CA ASP A 41 -8.54 8.76 3.08
C ASP A 41 -8.33 7.24 3.08
N GLU A 42 -9.17 6.52 3.84
CA GLU A 42 -9.20 5.05 3.89
C GLU A 42 -9.96 4.49 2.69
N GLY A 43 -9.61 4.95 1.48
CA GLY A 43 -9.97 4.25 0.26
C GLY A 43 -9.48 2.80 0.31
N GLU A 44 -10.18 1.89 -0.37
CA GLU A 44 -9.75 0.49 -0.50
C GLU A 44 -8.29 0.43 -0.96
N ARG A 45 -7.43 -0.29 -0.23
CA ARG A 45 -5.98 -0.37 -0.51
C ARG A 45 -5.64 -1.76 -1.03
N ILE A 46 -4.71 -1.80 -1.99
CA ILE A 46 -4.10 -3.04 -2.43
C ILE A 46 -2.79 -3.24 -1.66
N ARG A 47 -2.67 -4.39 -1.03
CA ARG A 47 -1.44 -4.86 -0.40
C ARG A 47 -0.60 -5.65 -1.40
N TRP A 48 0.71 -5.45 -1.39
CA TRP A 48 1.66 -6.27 -2.12
C TRP A 48 2.71 -6.80 -1.15
N ASP A 49 3.11 -8.06 -1.33
CA ASP A 49 4.18 -8.70 -0.58
C ASP A 49 5.05 -9.50 -1.53
N ILE A 50 6.37 -9.47 -1.32
CA ILE A 50 7.27 -10.49 -1.82
C ILE A 50 7.18 -11.66 -0.83
N VAL A 51 6.46 -12.69 -1.24
CA VAL A 51 6.03 -13.78 -0.35
C VAL A 51 7.00 -14.95 -0.33
N ASN A 52 6.98 -15.68 0.77
CA ASN A 52 7.53 -17.02 0.84
C ASN A 52 6.40 -18.03 0.61
N ILE A 53 6.49 -18.75 -0.50
CA ILE A 53 5.51 -19.75 -0.95
C ILE A 53 6.17 -21.12 -1.13
N PHE A 54 7.42 -21.31 -0.72
CA PHE A 54 8.13 -22.57 -0.90
C PHE A 54 8.22 -23.38 0.39
N PRO A 55 7.82 -24.66 0.37
CA PRO A 55 7.26 -25.40 -0.77
C PRO A 55 5.80 -24.98 -1.10
N LEU A 56 5.37 -25.08 -2.38
CA LEU A 56 4.04 -24.65 -2.88
C LEU A 56 2.85 -25.32 -2.18
N ALA A 57 3.09 -26.38 -1.40
CA ALA A 57 2.08 -27.07 -0.59
C ALA A 57 1.89 -26.46 0.81
N ASP A 58 2.55 -25.36 1.12
CA ASP A 58 2.46 -24.63 2.39
C ASP A 58 1.67 -23.33 2.22
N CYS A 59 1.31 -22.69 3.34
CA CYS A 59 0.68 -21.38 3.28
C CYS A 59 1.64 -20.32 2.73
N VAL A 60 1.08 -19.35 2.02
CA VAL A 60 1.77 -18.11 1.67
C VAL A 60 2.12 -17.35 2.95
N LYS A 61 3.39 -16.98 3.11
CA LYS A 61 3.95 -16.31 4.29
C LYS A 61 4.67 -15.02 3.89
N PRO A 62 4.71 -13.99 4.77
CA PRO A 62 5.48 -12.79 4.48
C PRO A 62 6.99 -13.07 4.52
N GLY A 63 7.79 -12.12 4.02
CA GLY A 63 9.25 -12.14 4.16
C GLY A 63 9.97 -13.06 3.16
N GLY A 64 9.39 -13.25 1.98
CA GLY A 64 10.07 -13.95 0.90
C GLY A 64 11.09 -13.10 0.16
N GLN A 65 11.58 -13.65 -0.94
CA GLN A 65 12.54 -13.01 -1.83
C GLN A 65 12.21 -13.32 -3.29
N ALA A 66 12.36 -12.33 -4.15
CA ALA A 66 12.24 -12.48 -5.60
C ALA A 66 13.53 -12.05 -6.28
N SER A 67 13.84 -12.64 -7.44
CA SER A 67 15.06 -12.30 -8.17
C SER A 67 14.81 -12.10 -9.65
N ALA A 68 15.62 -11.22 -10.24
CA ALA A 68 15.71 -11.03 -11.68
C ALA A 68 17.17 -11.07 -12.13
N ARG A 69 17.40 -11.36 -13.41
CA ARG A 69 18.73 -11.39 -14.00
C ARG A 69 18.85 -10.36 -15.12
N ALA A 70 19.99 -9.69 -15.18
CA ALA A 70 20.40 -8.90 -16.32
C ALA A 70 21.09 -9.78 -17.37
N GLN A 71 21.34 -9.21 -18.55
CA GLN A 71 21.93 -9.92 -19.70
C GLN A 71 23.35 -10.45 -19.42
N ASP A 72 24.13 -9.73 -18.61
CA ASP A 72 25.48 -10.12 -18.18
C ASP A 72 25.48 -11.19 -17.07
N GLY A 73 24.31 -11.69 -16.68
CA GLY A 73 24.15 -12.65 -15.60
C GLY A 73 24.14 -12.04 -14.21
N ALA A 74 24.24 -10.71 -14.07
CA ALA A 74 24.07 -10.06 -12.78
C ALA A 74 22.67 -10.37 -12.24
N ARG A 75 22.57 -10.64 -10.93
CA ARG A 75 21.33 -11.03 -10.29
C ARG A 75 20.97 -10.02 -9.23
N ILE A 76 19.79 -9.41 -9.37
CA ILE A 76 19.16 -8.67 -8.29
C ILE A 76 18.25 -9.62 -7.50
N THR A 77 18.28 -9.49 -6.17
CA THR A 77 17.34 -10.13 -5.25
C THR A 77 16.71 -9.03 -4.39
N VAL A 78 15.39 -9.05 -4.29
CA VAL A 78 14.59 -8.08 -3.54
C VAL A 78 13.72 -8.77 -2.51
N MET A 79 13.49 -8.08 -1.40
CA MET A 79 12.52 -8.43 -0.37
C MET A 79 11.70 -7.17 -0.07
N GLY A 80 10.45 -7.32 0.36
CA GLY A 80 9.64 -6.17 0.74
C GLY A 80 8.15 -6.43 0.69
N SER A 81 7.42 -5.45 1.22
CA SER A 81 5.97 -5.40 1.16
C SER A 81 5.49 -3.96 1.30
N GLY A 82 4.21 -3.71 1.02
CA GLY A 82 3.64 -2.38 1.09
C GLY A 82 2.19 -2.32 0.68
N THR A 83 1.69 -1.10 0.52
CA THR A 83 0.33 -0.85 0.05
C THR A 83 0.28 0.31 -0.92
N PHE A 84 -0.67 0.26 -1.85
CA PHE A 84 -1.03 1.38 -2.70
C PHE A 84 -2.56 1.51 -2.83
N PRO A 85 -3.08 2.68 -3.21
CA PRO A 85 -4.53 2.88 -3.36
C PRO A 85 -5.09 1.99 -4.47
N ASN A 86 -6.28 1.41 -4.26
CA ASN A 86 -6.99 0.77 -5.35
C ASN A 86 -7.29 1.84 -6.41
N VAL A 87 -6.96 1.57 -7.68
CA VAL A 87 -7.11 2.50 -8.81
C VAL A 87 -8.54 3.03 -9.05
N ARG A 88 -9.54 2.46 -8.35
CA ARG A 88 -10.91 3.01 -8.28
C ARG A 88 -10.98 4.31 -7.47
N ASP A 89 -10.08 4.47 -6.49
CA ASP A 89 -9.89 5.69 -5.71
C ASP A 89 -8.59 6.39 -6.12
N ARG A 90 -8.65 7.10 -7.26
CA ARG A 90 -7.50 7.84 -7.81
C ARG A 90 -7.16 9.11 -7.03
N CYS A 91 -7.94 9.46 -6.02
CA CYS A 91 -7.73 10.67 -5.23
C CYS A 91 -6.64 10.45 -4.18
N SER A 92 -6.51 9.23 -3.67
CA SER A 92 -5.43 8.88 -2.76
C SER A 92 -4.11 8.73 -3.50
N ARG A 93 -3.08 9.43 -3.02
CA ARG A 93 -1.68 9.26 -3.47
C ARG A 93 -0.84 8.53 -2.44
N HIS A 94 -1.46 8.08 -1.35
CA HIS A 94 -0.74 7.52 -0.23
C HIS A 94 -0.25 6.12 -0.57
N VAL A 95 1.06 5.94 -0.66
CA VAL A 95 1.70 4.62 -0.81
C VAL A 95 2.58 4.34 0.39
N THR A 96 2.69 3.06 0.76
CA THR A 96 3.59 2.61 1.82
C THR A 96 4.44 1.45 1.32
N GLY A 97 5.51 1.17 2.07
CA GLY A 97 6.31 -0.03 1.87
C GLY A 97 7.71 0.23 1.35
N GLY A 98 8.36 -0.86 1.00
CA GLY A 98 9.77 -0.90 0.68
C GLY A 98 10.38 -2.22 1.12
N GLY A 99 11.70 -2.25 1.20
CA GLY A 99 12.43 -3.42 1.67
C GLY A 99 13.90 -3.33 1.33
N SER A 100 14.52 -4.49 1.12
CA SER A 100 15.95 -4.61 0.87
C SER A 100 16.23 -5.16 -0.52
N TRP A 101 17.40 -4.83 -1.04
CA TRP A 101 17.89 -5.37 -2.31
C TRP A 101 19.34 -5.79 -2.18
N THR A 102 19.76 -6.75 -3.00
CA THR A 102 21.16 -7.16 -3.17
C THR A 102 21.40 -7.49 -4.65
N ILE A 103 22.54 -7.06 -5.18
CA ILE A 103 23.00 -7.37 -6.53
C ILE A 103 24.28 -8.19 -6.43
N THR A 104 24.23 -9.40 -6.98
CA THR A 104 25.43 -10.20 -7.28
C THR A 104 25.92 -9.83 -8.69
N PRO A 105 27.17 -9.37 -8.85
CA PRO A 105 27.72 -9.01 -10.15
C PRO A 105 27.67 -10.16 -11.16
N GLY A 106 27.51 -9.81 -12.44
CA GLY A 106 27.58 -10.73 -13.57
C GLY A 106 29.01 -10.94 -14.07
N THR A 107 29.13 -11.39 -15.31
CA THR A 107 30.43 -11.65 -15.96
C THR A 107 31.05 -10.40 -16.60
N ALA A 108 30.27 -9.32 -16.77
CA ALA A 108 30.76 -8.09 -17.38
C ALA A 108 31.62 -7.28 -16.38
N PRO A 109 32.87 -6.93 -16.73
CA PRO A 109 33.71 -6.12 -15.88
C PRO A 109 33.13 -4.71 -15.72
N GLY A 110 33.17 -4.17 -14.51
CA GLY A 110 32.64 -2.83 -14.21
C GLY A 110 31.14 -2.77 -13.89
N CYS A 111 30.39 -3.87 -14.02
CA CYS A 111 29.04 -3.96 -13.48
C CYS A 111 29.06 -3.98 -11.95
N PHE A 112 28.17 -3.20 -11.34
CA PHE A 112 28.20 -2.99 -9.90
C PHE A 112 27.53 -4.15 -9.15
N GLY A 113 28.13 -4.52 -8.02
CA GLY A 113 27.46 -5.26 -6.96
C GLY A 113 27.00 -4.31 -5.86
N GLY A 114 26.25 -4.82 -4.91
CA GLY A 114 25.91 -4.06 -3.71
C GLY A 114 24.67 -4.57 -3.02
N SER A 115 24.32 -3.90 -1.94
CA SER A 115 23.08 -4.12 -1.22
C SER A 115 22.61 -2.81 -0.60
N GLY A 116 21.33 -2.76 -0.25
CA GLY A 116 20.76 -1.58 0.38
C GLY A 116 19.28 -1.75 0.64
N ASN A 117 18.66 -0.62 0.98
CA ASN A 117 17.23 -0.55 1.20
C ASN A 117 16.57 0.34 0.15
N TYR A 118 15.28 0.13 -0.06
CA TYR A 118 14.43 0.98 -0.88
C TYR A 118 13.12 1.28 -0.16
N LYS A 119 12.54 2.43 -0.46
CA LYS A 119 11.18 2.82 -0.05
C LYS A 119 10.33 3.06 -1.29
N VAL A 120 9.08 2.62 -1.27
CA VAL A 120 8.11 2.95 -2.32
C VAL A 120 7.65 4.39 -2.12
N THR A 121 7.63 5.17 -3.20
CA THR A 121 7.24 6.58 -3.18
C THR A 121 6.04 6.89 -4.04
N GLU A 122 5.73 6.04 -5.02
CA GLU A 122 4.59 6.24 -5.92
C GLU A 122 4.13 4.92 -6.55
N LEU A 123 2.83 4.78 -6.82
CA LEU A 123 2.28 3.79 -7.73
C LEU A 123 2.28 4.39 -9.14
N LEU A 124 3.00 3.77 -10.08
CA LEU A 124 3.08 4.23 -11.47
C LEU A 124 1.98 3.59 -12.33
N SER A 125 1.76 2.29 -12.15
CA SER A 125 0.76 1.53 -12.89
C SER A 125 0.31 0.31 -12.07
N TRP A 126 -0.97 -0.05 -12.21
CA TRP A 126 -1.51 -1.29 -11.69
C TRP A 126 -2.48 -1.89 -12.72
N ILE A 127 -2.11 -3.05 -13.25
CA ILE A 127 -2.89 -3.79 -14.24
C ILE A 127 -3.29 -5.13 -13.61
N VAL A 128 -4.54 -5.22 -13.18
CA VAL A 128 -5.11 -6.47 -12.65
C VAL A 128 -5.25 -7.48 -13.79
N ALA A 129 -4.87 -8.73 -13.52
CA ALA A 129 -5.09 -9.86 -14.41
C ALA A 129 -6.10 -10.85 -13.79
N PRO A 130 -6.82 -11.65 -14.61
CA PRO A 130 -7.61 -12.75 -14.08
C PRO A 130 -6.68 -13.81 -13.48
N GLY A 131 -7.14 -14.49 -12.44
CA GLY A 131 -6.42 -15.59 -11.80
C GLY A 131 -7.03 -15.96 -10.46
N THR A 132 -6.66 -17.12 -9.93
CA THR A 132 -7.06 -17.60 -8.61
C THR A 132 -5.85 -17.84 -7.72
N PHE A 133 -6.07 -17.80 -6.42
CA PHE A 133 -5.03 -18.04 -5.42
C PHE A 133 -4.38 -19.42 -5.64
N PRO A 134 -3.04 -19.51 -5.76
CA PRO A 134 -2.37 -20.75 -6.18
C PRO A 134 -1.90 -21.65 -5.02
N ALA A 135 -2.15 -21.28 -3.76
CA ALA A 135 -1.69 -22.03 -2.58
C ALA A 135 -2.85 -22.55 -1.71
N VAL A 136 -2.51 -23.31 -0.68
CA VAL A 136 -3.48 -23.98 0.22
C VAL A 136 -4.05 -23.08 1.32
N CYS A 137 -3.35 -21.99 1.65
CA CYS A 137 -3.76 -20.98 2.64
C CYS A 137 -2.93 -19.71 2.48
N ASP A 138 -3.49 -18.58 2.91
CA ASP A 138 -2.78 -17.31 3.05
C ASP A 138 -2.66 -16.90 4.53
N THR A 139 -1.44 -16.57 4.99
CA THR A 139 -1.19 -16.05 6.34
C THR A 139 -0.95 -14.53 6.36
N ILE A 140 -1.04 -13.89 5.20
CA ILE A 140 -0.80 -12.47 4.96
C ILE A 140 -2.13 -11.69 4.93
N GLY A 141 -3.12 -12.22 4.19
CA GLY A 141 -4.44 -11.63 3.99
C GLY A 141 -5.50 -12.69 3.75
N ALA A 142 -6.69 -12.27 3.30
CA ALA A 142 -7.74 -13.18 2.91
C ALA A 142 -7.52 -13.70 1.48
N GLU A 143 -7.85 -14.96 1.20
CA GLU A 143 -7.62 -15.55 -0.13
C GLU A 143 -8.43 -14.84 -1.22
N GLU A 144 -9.61 -14.33 -0.89
CA GLU A 144 -10.47 -13.54 -1.77
C GLU A 144 -9.88 -12.17 -2.14
N ASP A 145 -8.87 -11.69 -1.42
CA ASP A 145 -8.14 -10.46 -1.72
C ASP A 145 -7.00 -10.70 -2.71
N PHE A 146 -6.69 -11.95 -3.04
CA PHE A 146 -5.68 -12.29 -4.02
C PHE A 146 -5.96 -11.63 -5.37
N ARG A 147 -4.93 -10.99 -5.95
CA ARG A 147 -4.98 -10.43 -7.30
C ARG A 147 -3.72 -10.85 -8.05
N ALA A 148 -3.92 -11.48 -9.20
CA ALA A 148 -2.88 -11.58 -10.23
C ALA A 148 -2.75 -10.24 -10.96
N GLY A 149 -1.60 -10.00 -11.60
CA GLY A 149 -1.37 -8.78 -12.36
C GLY A 149 0.02 -8.19 -12.19
N LEU A 150 0.17 -6.96 -12.68
CA LEU A 150 1.45 -6.25 -12.74
C LEU A 150 1.33 -4.87 -12.10
N ALA A 151 2.18 -4.62 -11.10
CA ALA A 151 2.34 -3.34 -10.43
C ALA A 151 3.71 -2.73 -10.77
N GLU A 152 3.73 -1.47 -11.18
CA GLU A 152 4.95 -0.67 -11.32
C GLU A 152 5.00 0.36 -10.20
N LEU A 153 6.08 0.33 -9.41
CA LEU A 153 6.25 1.15 -8.23
C LEU A 153 7.50 2.02 -8.39
N ARG A 154 7.37 3.33 -8.16
CA ARG A 154 8.55 4.19 -8.02
C ARG A 154 9.19 3.91 -6.67
N VAL A 155 10.49 3.67 -6.68
CA VAL A 155 11.27 3.43 -5.47
C VAL A 155 12.37 4.47 -5.30
N LYS A 156 12.68 4.78 -4.04
CA LYS A 156 13.84 5.57 -3.65
C LYS A 156 14.79 4.70 -2.84
N TYR A 157 16.03 4.58 -3.31
CA TYR A 157 17.08 3.81 -2.67
C TYR A 157 17.74 4.61 -1.54
N SER A 158 18.37 3.90 -0.60
CA SER A 158 19.06 4.50 0.54
C SER A 158 20.23 5.43 0.16
N ASN A 159 20.81 5.25 -1.03
CA ASN A 159 21.83 6.15 -1.59
C ASN A 159 21.25 7.43 -2.22
N GLY A 160 19.92 7.62 -2.16
CA GLY A 160 19.21 8.79 -2.67
C GLY A 160 18.75 8.67 -4.13
N THR A 161 19.19 7.66 -4.88
CA THR A 161 18.74 7.46 -6.26
C THR A 161 17.31 6.92 -6.31
N THR A 162 16.64 7.13 -7.44
CA THR A 162 15.30 6.62 -7.71
C THR A 162 15.34 5.57 -8.79
N GLY A 163 14.40 4.62 -8.73
CA GLY A 163 14.21 3.60 -9.75
C GLY A 163 12.74 3.19 -9.86
N VAL A 164 12.51 2.15 -10.66
CA VAL A 164 11.21 1.48 -10.80
C VAL A 164 11.36 0.02 -10.41
N LEU A 165 10.48 -0.45 -9.54
CA LEU A 165 10.31 -1.86 -9.21
C LEU A 165 9.00 -2.34 -9.83
N THR A 166 9.09 -3.27 -10.75
CA THR A 166 7.93 -3.99 -11.27
C THR A 166 7.74 -5.27 -10.50
N LEU A 167 6.53 -5.50 -10.03
CA LEU A 167 6.09 -6.74 -9.40
C LEU A 167 5.02 -7.36 -10.30
N SER A 168 5.18 -8.63 -10.66
CA SER A 168 4.23 -9.34 -11.50
C SER A 168 3.90 -10.69 -10.89
N CYS A 169 2.60 -10.98 -10.77
CA CYS A 169 2.09 -12.22 -10.22
C CYS A 169 1.27 -12.97 -11.28
N HIS A 170 1.73 -14.16 -11.66
CA HIS A 170 1.06 -15.15 -12.49
C HIS A 170 0.37 -16.17 -11.56
N GLY A 171 -0.82 -15.80 -11.09
CA GLY A 171 -1.68 -16.70 -10.33
C GLY A 171 -2.20 -17.87 -11.17
N ALA A 172 -2.84 -18.85 -10.53
CA ALA A 172 -3.43 -19.98 -11.25
C ALA A 172 -4.48 -19.49 -12.27
N GLY A 173 -4.36 -19.92 -13.53
CA GLY A 173 -5.25 -19.52 -14.62
C GLY A 173 -4.98 -18.12 -15.21
N THR A 174 -3.91 -17.43 -14.77
CA THR A 174 -3.48 -16.16 -15.38
C THR A 174 -2.90 -16.40 -16.78
N PRO A 175 -3.13 -15.53 -17.77
CA PRO A 175 -2.51 -15.66 -19.09
C PRO A 175 -0.98 -15.57 -19.05
N ASP A 176 -0.29 -16.39 -19.85
CA ASP A 176 1.19 -16.46 -19.88
C ASP A 176 1.91 -15.18 -20.35
N CYS A 177 1.18 -14.20 -20.88
CA CYS A 177 1.73 -12.88 -21.15
C CYS A 177 1.96 -12.04 -19.88
N VAL A 178 1.40 -12.45 -18.73
CA VAL A 178 1.68 -11.88 -17.42
C VAL A 178 2.74 -12.76 -16.76
N PHE A 179 3.97 -12.30 -16.64
CA PHE A 179 5.05 -13.11 -16.07
C PHE A 179 4.93 -13.20 -14.53
N GLU A 180 5.58 -14.20 -13.92
CA GLU A 180 5.79 -14.26 -12.46
C GLU A 180 7.18 -13.68 -12.12
N GLY A 181 7.25 -12.76 -11.16
CA GLY A 181 8.51 -12.28 -10.60
C GLY A 181 8.63 -10.75 -10.60
N ILE A 182 9.86 -10.26 -10.78
CA ILE A 182 10.20 -8.85 -10.64
C ILE A 182 11.09 -8.33 -11.77
N THR A 183 11.05 -7.02 -12.00
CA THR A 183 12.10 -6.29 -12.73
C THR A 183 12.47 -5.03 -11.95
N ALA A 184 13.71 -4.56 -12.08
CA ALA A 184 14.20 -3.36 -11.42
C ALA A 184 15.08 -2.55 -12.36
N SER A 185 14.90 -1.22 -12.38
CA SER A 185 15.65 -0.28 -13.23
C SER A 185 15.89 1.05 -12.54
#